data_AF-A0A1F9TVZ3-F1
#
_entry.id   AF-A0A1F9TVZ3-F1
#
_cell.length_a   1.000
_cell.length_b   1.000
_cell.length_c   1.000
_cell.angle_alpha   90.00
_cell.angle_beta   90.00
_cell.angle_gamma   90.00
#
_symmetry.space_group_name_H-M   'P 1'
#
loop_
_entity.id
_entity.type
_entity.pdbx_description
1 polymer ?
#
loop_
_entity_poly.entity_id
_entity_poly.type
_entity_poly.pdbx_seq_one_letter_code
_entity_poly.pdbx_strand_id
1 'polypeptide(L)'
;MKKRLKFPRFKNEDEERKFWSKLDTSEYFEPKDFERVSFPNLKPTSSPISIRIPNYLLNRVKEKANEINVPYQSLIKEYIKAGVFRR
;
A
#
# COMPACT_ATOMS: atom_id res chain seq x y z
N MET A 1 -7.94 -25.48 -7.66
CA MET A 1 -7.17 -25.98 -6.49
C MET A 1 -6.58 -27.35 -6.79
N LYS A 2 -5.27 -27.56 -6.53
CA LYS A 2 -4.56 -28.82 -6.86
C LYS A 2 -4.66 -29.91 -5.78
N LYS A 3 -4.73 -29.54 -4.49
CA LYS A 3 -4.82 -30.47 -3.35
C LYS A 3 -5.67 -29.89 -2.22
N ARG A 4 -6.40 -30.75 -1.49
CA ARG A 4 -7.19 -30.34 -0.31
C ARG A 4 -6.28 -30.11 0.89
N LEU A 5 -6.14 -28.86 1.32
CA LEU A 5 -5.48 -28.49 2.57
C LEU A 5 -6.31 -28.93 3.78
N LYS A 6 -5.70 -29.67 4.71
CA LYS A 6 -6.27 -29.94 6.03
C LYS A 6 -5.86 -28.82 6.98
N PHE A 7 -6.79 -27.93 7.30
CA PHE A 7 -6.57 -26.86 8.28
C PHE A 7 -6.68 -27.42 9.71
N PRO A 8 -5.67 -27.24 10.58
CA PRO A 8 -5.83 -27.46 12.01
C PRO A 8 -6.72 -26.36 12.62
N ARG A 9 -7.39 -26.64 13.74
CA ARG A 9 -8.08 -25.60 14.52
C ARG A 9 -7.03 -24.74 15.23
N PHE A 10 -6.83 -23.51 14.75
CA PHE A 10 -5.93 -22.55 15.40
C PHE A 10 -6.59 -21.96 16.65
N LYS A 11 -5.81 -21.78 17.72
CA LYS A 11 -6.28 -21.08 18.93
C LYS A 11 -6.01 -19.57 18.89
N ASN A 12 -5.05 -19.13 18.08
CA ASN A 12 -4.60 -17.73 18.04
C ASN A 12 -4.11 -17.33 16.64
N GLU A 13 -4.20 -16.03 16.32
CA GLU A 13 -3.81 -15.46 15.02
C GLU A 13 -2.30 -15.59 14.75
N ASP A 14 -1.47 -15.54 15.80
CA ASP A 14 -0.03 -15.75 15.68
C ASP A 14 0.35 -17.19 15.27
N GLU A 15 -0.44 -18.20 15.68
CA GLU A 15 -0.24 -19.59 15.24
C GLU A 15 -0.63 -19.76 13.78
N GLU A 16 -1.70 -19.10 13.37
CA GLU A 16 -2.14 -19.07 11.97
C GLU A 16 -1.08 -18.41 11.08
N ARG A 17 -0.54 -17.25 11.48
CA ARG A 17 0.53 -16.56 10.72
C ARG A 17 1.79 -17.43 10.56
N LYS A 18 2.18 -18.16 11.61
CA LYS A 18 3.32 -19.10 11.56
C LYS A 18 3.05 -20.30 10.66
N PHE A 19 1.81 -20.79 10.62
CA PHE A 19 1.39 -21.87 9.72
C PHE A 19 1.46 -21.43 8.26
N TRP A 20 0.88 -20.26 7.93
CA TRP A 20 0.92 -19.71 6.58
C TRP A 20 2.33 -19.37 6.10
N SER A 21 3.22 -18.90 6.99
CA SER A 21 4.62 -18.63 6.64
C SER A 21 5.44 -19.89 6.31
N LYS A 22 5.02 -21.07 6.78
CA LYS A 22 5.70 -22.34 6.52
C LYS A 22 5.08 -23.11 5.35
N LEU A 23 3.86 -22.76 4.97
CA LEU A 23 3.13 -23.44 3.91
C LEU A 23 3.53 -22.87 2.56
N ASP A 24 4.05 -23.71 1.66
CA ASP A 24 4.21 -23.33 0.26
C ASP A 24 2.84 -23.34 -0.43
N THR A 25 2.32 -22.14 -0.68
CA THR A 25 1.02 -21.94 -1.32
C THR A 25 1.01 -22.37 -2.80
N SER A 26 2.18 -22.51 -3.42
CA SER A 26 2.36 -22.90 -4.83
C SER A 26 1.97 -24.36 -5.11
N GLU A 27 2.02 -25.23 -4.10
CA GLU A 27 1.67 -26.65 -4.23
C GLU A 27 0.16 -26.91 -4.18
N TYR A 28 -0.61 -25.96 -3.66
CA TYR A 28 -2.04 -26.15 -3.37
C TYR A 28 -2.97 -25.26 -4.19
N PHE A 29 -2.54 -24.05 -4.54
CA PHE A 29 -3.36 -23.05 -5.23
C PHE A 29 -2.90 -22.85 -6.68
N GLU A 30 -3.85 -22.76 -7.61
CA GLU A 30 -3.58 -22.34 -8.99
C GLU A 30 -3.84 -20.84 -9.13
N PRO A 31 -3.16 -20.12 -10.06
CA PRO A 31 -3.42 -18.71 -10.33
C PRO A 31 -4.89 -18.35 -10.61
N LYS A 32 -5.69 -19.34 -11.06
CA LYS A 32 -7.13 -19.23 -11.29
C LYS A 32 -7.99 -19.24 -10.02
N ASP A 33 -7.45 -19.74 -8.90
CA ASP A 33 -8.14 -19.79 -7.60
C ASP A 33 -8.01 -18.47 -6.82
N PHE A 34 -7.17 -17.53 -7.28
CA PHE A 34 -6.98 -16.25 -6.61
C PHE A 34 -7.98 -15.22 -7.10
N GLU A 35 -8.82 -14.71 -6.19
CA GLU A 35 -9.69 -13.58 -6.46
C GLU A 35 -8.95 -12.26 -6.30
N ARG A 36 -9.26 -11.30 -7.19
CA ARG A 36 -8.80 -9.91 -7.05
C ARG A 36 -9.54 -9.25 -5.90
N VAL A 37 -8.99 -9.37 -4.71
CA VAL A 37 -9.49 -8.64 -3.54
C VAL A 37 -9.01 -7.19 -3.61
N SER A 38 -9.97 -6.27 -3.64
CA SER A 38 -9.72 -4.87 -3.33
C SER A 38 -9.85 -4.74 -1.82
N PHE A 39 -8.90 -4.04 -1.18
CA PHE A 39 -8.97 -3.74 0.24
C PHE A 39 -9.38 -2.27 0.44
N PRO A 40 -10.66 -1.92 0.23
CA PRO A 40 -11.13 -0.54 0.29
C PRO A 40 -11.00 0.09 1.68
N ASN A 41 -10.96 -0.74 2.73
CA ASN A 41 -10.96 -0.32 4.14
C ASN A 41 -9.59 -0.36 4.81
N LEU A 42 -8.51 -0.71 4.10
CA LEU A 42 -7.16 -0.53 4.65
C LEU A 42 -6.89 0.97 4.72
N LYS A 43 -6.84 1.52 5.93
CA LYS A 43 -6.44 2.90 6.17
C LYS A 43 -5.06 3.09 5.51
N PRO A 44 -4.89 3.99 4.52
CA PRO A 44 -3.56 4.33 4.05
C PRO A 44 -2.80 4.91 5.23
N THR A 45 -1.86 4.14 5.77
CA THR A 45 -1.02 4.57 6.89
C THR A 45 -0.13 5.71 6.40
N SER A 46 -0.30 6.89 6.97
CA SER A 46 0.55 8.05 6.70
C SER A 46 1.52 8.21 7.85
N SER A 47 2.82 8.14 7.56
CA SER A 47 3.88 8.49 8.52
C SER A 47 4.36 9.92 8.28
N PRO A 48 4.63 10.71 9.34
CA PRO A 48 5.29 11.99 9.18
C PRO A 48 6.74 11.78 8.75
N ILE A 49 7.18 12.49 7.72
CA ILE A 49 8.55 12.48 7.23
C ILE A 49 9.08 13.91 7.08
N SER A 50 10.36 14.11 7.38
CA SER A 50 11.05 15.38 7.14
C SER A 50 11.84 15.28 5.84
N ILE A 51 11.53 16.14 4.87
CA ILE A 51 12.21 16.22 3.57
C ILE A 51 12.83 17.61 3.43
N ARG A 52 14.07 17.68 2.93
CA ARG A 52 14.71 18.96 2.55
C ARG A 52 14.33 19.31 1.12
N ILE A 53 13.78 20.49 0.92
CA ILE A 53 13.36 21.01 -0.38
C ILE A 53 14.00 22.40 -0.55
N PRO A 54 14.54 22.75 -1.73
CA PRO A 54 15.02 24.09 -2.01
C PRO A 54 13.92 25.16 -1.85
N ASN A 55 14.26 26.31 -1.27
CA ASN A 55 13.29 27.38 -0.98
C ASN A 55 12.54 27.87 -2.23
N TYR A 56 13.24 27.99 -3.36
CA TYR A 56 12.62 28.44 -4.61
C TYR A 56 11.51 27.48 -5.06
N LEU A 57 11.71 26.17 -4.90
CA LEU A 57 10.75 25.15 -5.29
C LEU A 57 9.55 25.15 -4.36
N LEU A 58 9.78 25.31 -3.05
CA LEU A 58 8.70 25.44 -2.08
C LEU A 58 7.77 26.62 -2.39
N ASN A 59 8.34 27.77 -2.79
CA ASN A 59 7.56 28.94 -3.17
C ASN A 59 6.71 28.68 -4.42
N ARG A 60 7.30 28.08 -5.47
CA ARG A 60 6.56 27.70 -6.69
C ARG A 60 5.41 26.73 -6.41
N VAL A 61 5.62 25.76 -5.53
CA VAL A 61 4.57 24.81 -5.14
C VAL A 61 3.45 25.53 -4.38
N LYS A 62 3.77 26.48 -3.50
CA LYS A 62 2.75 27.29 -2.80
C LYS A 62 1.94 28.14 -3.77
N GLU A 63 2.59 28.81 -4.72
CA GLU A 63 1.91 29.57 -5.78
C GLU A 63 0.93 28.68 -6.55
N LYS A 64 1.41 27.52 -7.01
CA LYS A 64 0.59 26.61 -7.81
C LYS A 64 -0.56 26.00 -7.02
N ALA A 65 -0.31 25.67 -5.75
CA ALA A 65 -1.34 25.13 -4.86
C ALA A 65 -2.45 26.16 -4.60
N ASN A 66 -2.10 27.43 -4.46
CA ASN A 66 -3.06 28.51 -4.32
C ASN A 66 -3.89 28.72 -5.59
N GLU A 67 -3.28 28.64 -6.77
CA GLU A 67 -3.96 28.77 -8.07
C GLU A 67 -5.08 27.72 -8.24
N ILE A 68 -4.83 26.48 -7.79
CA ILE A 68 -5.79 25.37 -7.88
C ILE A 68 -6.63 25.18 -6.60
N ASN A 69 -6.53 26.11 -5.63
CA ASN A 69 -7.25 26.07 -4.34
C ASN A 69 -7.03 24.78 -3.53
N VAL A 70 -5.81 24.25 -3.50
CA VAL A 70 -5.45 23.09 -2.65
C VAL A 70 -4.33 23.44 -1.66
N PRO A 71 -4.23 22.73 -0.53
CA PRO A 71 -3.07 22.87 0.36
C PRO A 71 -1.78 22.44 -0.35
N TYR A 72 -0.70 23.21 -0.18
CA TYR A 72 0.60 22.90 -0.79
C TYR A 72 1.12 21.51 -0.39
N GLN A 73 0.84 21.05 0.84
CA GLN A 73 1.20 19.70 1.30
C GLN A 73 0.46 18.60 0.54
N SER A 74 -0.80 18.82 0.17
CA SER A 74 -1.58 17.90 -0.65
C SER A 74 -1.03 17.84 -2.06
N LEU A 75 -0.68 19.00 -2.63
CA LEU A 75 -0.06 19.07 -3.95
C LEU A 75 1.30 18.35 -4.00
N ILE A 76 2.12 18.50 -2.96
CA ILE A 76 3.40 17.75 -2.83
C ILE A 76 3.15 16.25 -2.86
N LYS A 77 2.15 15.76 -2.12
CA LYS A 77 1.80 14.33 -2.11
C LYS A 77 1.38 13.83 -3.49
N GLU A 78 0.61 14.64 -4.22
CA GLU A 78 0.17 14.30 -5.56
C GLU A 78 1.34 14.23 -6.56
N TYR A 79 2.29 15.18 -6.49
CA TYR A 79 3.49 15.13 -7.32
C TYR A 79 4.41 13.96 -6.99
N ILE A 80 4.60 13.63 -5.71
CA ILE A 80 5.36 12.43 -5.31
C ILE A 80 4.67 11.17 -5.85
N LYS A 81 3.35 11.06 -5.69
CA LYS A 81 2.56 9.96 -6.25
C LYS A 81 2.74 9.88 -7.77
N ALA A 82 2.54 10.99 -8.48
CA ALA A 82 2.68 11.05 -9.92
C ALA A 82 4.09 10.64 -10.38
N GLY A 83 5.15 11.05 -9.67
CA GLY A 83 6.53 10.68 -9.98
C GLY A 83 6.86 9.21 -9.72
N VAL A 84 6.38 8.65 -8.61
CA VAL A 84 6.61 7.23 -8.24
C VAL A 84 5.84 6.29 -9.16
N PHE A 85 4.63 6.66 -9.56
CA PHE A 85 3.75 5.82 -10.37
C PHE A 85 3.82 6.14 -11.88
N ARG A 86 4.61 7.13 -12.31
CA ARG A 86 4.99 7.29 -13.71
C ARG A 86 5.96 6.16 -14.08
N ARG A 87 5.43 5.09 -14.65
CA ARG A 87 6.21 4.17 -15.50
C ARG A 87 6.38 4.77 -16.88
#